data_AF-A0A9P7UBJ6-F1
#
_entry.id   AF-A0A9P7UBJ6-F1
#
_cell.length_a   1.000
_cell.length_b   1.000
_cell.length_c   1.000
_cell.angle_alpha   90.00
_cell.angle_beta   90.00
_cell.angle_gamma   90.00
#
_symmetry.space_group_name_H-M   'P 1'
#
loop_
_entity.id
_entity.type
_entity.pdbx_description
1 polymer ?
#
loop_
_entity_poly.entity_id
_entity_poly.type
_entity_poly.pdbx_seq_one_letter_code
_entity_poly.pdbx_strand_id
1 'polypeptide(L)'
;MSSTTVTETSHQAEPAEDHTATMLRAAEANHTKPLWLQMTRLNPPLPNPRCTPHLWKYSEIQPTLLQAGQLVTEKQAERRVLMLVNPSR
;
A
#
# COMPACT_ATOMS: atom_id res chain seq x y z
N MET A 1 -25.72 15.38 59.85
CA MET A 1 -25.59 13.90 59.78
C MET A 1 -25.15 13.57 58.37
N SER A 2 -23.86 13.35 58.18
CA SER A 2 -23.24 13.13 56.87
C SER A 2 -23.23 11.64 56.57
N SER A 3 -23.78 11.24 55.43
CA SER A 3 -23.65 9.85 54.94
C SER A 3 -23.01 9.91 53.55
N THR A 4 -21.69 9.71 53.53
CA THR A 4 -20.91 9.56 52.30
C THR A 4 -20.89 8.08 51.97
N THR A 5 -21.64 7.65 50.95
CA THR A 5 -21.51 6.29 50.41
C THR A 5 -20.28 6.26 49.51
N VAL A 6 -19.25 5.55 49.96
CA VAL A 6 -18.06 5.21 49.15
C VAL A 6 -18.41 3.98 48.31
N THR A 7 -18.48 4.14 46.99
CA THR A 7 -18.51 3.00 46.06
C THR A 7 -17.07 2.59 45.77
N GLU A 8 -16.57 1.61 46.52
CA GLU A 8 -15.36 0.89 46.18
C GLU A 8 -15.62 0.07 44.91
N THR A 9 -15.15 0.57 43.76
CA THR A 9 -14.95 -0.26 42.57
C THR A 9 -13.58 -0.91 42.72
N SER A 10 -13.56 -2.11 43.28
CA SER A 10 -12.41 -2.99 43.28
C SER A 10 -12.13 -3.47 41.85
N HIS A 11 -11.37 -2.67 41.10
CA HIS A 11 -10.75 -3.13 39.86
C HIS A 11 -9.50 -3.94 40.24
N GLN A 12 -9.70 -5.22 40.55
CA GLN A 12 -8.60 -6.18 40.58
C GLN A 12 -8.06 -6.29 39.16
N ALA A 13 -6.89 -5.69 38.92
CA ALA A 13 -6.13 -5.90 37.71
C ALA A 13 -5.55 -7.33 37.75
N GLU A 14 -6.29 -8.27 37.18
CA GLU A 14 -5.76 -9.55 36.72
C GLU A 14 -4.50 -9.27 35.86
N PRO A 15 -3.45 -10.11 35.93
CA PRO A 15 -2.30 -9.94 35.05
C PRO A 15 -2.84 -10.01 33.63
N ALA A 16 -2.77 -8.89 32.90
CA ALA A 16 -3.36 -8.78 31.58
C ALA A 16 -2.65 -9.75 30.64
N GLU A 17 -3.09 -11.01 30.60
CA GLU A 17 -2.93 -11.85 29.45
C GLU A 17 -3.33 -11.00 28.26
N ASP A 18 -2.45 -10.91 27.26
CA ASP A 18 -2.66 -10.02 26.14
C ASP A 18 -3.77 -10.60 25.25
N HIS A 19 -5.02 -10.40 25.70
CA HIS A 19 -6.26 -10.79 25.02
C HIS A 19 -6.28 -10.24 23.60
N THR A 20 -5.68 -9.06 23.39
CA THR A 20 -5.52 -8.44 22.08
C THR A 20 -4.58 -9.27 21.21
N ALA A 21 -3.39 -9.65 21.68
CA ALA A 21 -2.48 -10.51 20.93
C ALA A 21 -3.07 -11.89 20.62
N THR A 22 -3.82 -12.48 21.55
CA THR A 22 -4.51 -13.75 21.31
C THR A 22 -5.57 -13.62 20.22
N MET A 23 -6.39 -12.56 20.24
CA MET A 23 -7.34 -12.26 19.18
C MET A 23 -6.64 -12.04 17.83
N LEU A 24 -5.53 -11.29 17.79
CA LEU A 24 -4.78 -11.03 16.56
C LEU A 24 -4.23 -12.33 15.94
N ARG A 25 -3.66 -13.23 16.74
CA ARG A 25 -3.20 -14.55 16.28
C ARG A 25 -4.35 -15.40 15.72
N ALA A 26 -5.50 -15.41 16.39
CA ALA A 26 -6.67 -16.15 15.92
C ALA A 26 -7.24 -15.57 14.60
N ALA A 27 -7.19 -14.24 14.43
CA ALA A 27 -7.57 -13.59 13.17
C ALA A 27 -6.63 -14.01 12.02
N GLU A 28 -5.31 -14.02 12.26
CA GLU A 28 -4.30 -14.45 11.28
C GLU A 28 -4.48 -15.91 10.88
N ALA A 29 -4.77 -16.80 11.84
CA ALA A 29 -5.06 -18.21 11.59
C ALA A 29 -6.27 -18.43 10.65
N ASN A 30 -7.21 -17.48 10.62
CA ASN A 30 -8.37 -17.49 9.72
C ASN A 30 -8.16 -16.67 8.44
N HIS A 31 -6.91 -16.32 8.10
CA HIS A 31 -6.59 -15.45 6.96
C HIS A 31 -7.27 -14.06 7.00
N THR A 32 -7.66 -13.61 8.19
CA THR A 32 -8.24 -12.29 8.40
C THR A 32 -7.22 -11.34 9.03
N LYS A 33 -7.32 -10.04 8.74
CA LYS A 33 -6.48 -9.01 9.33
C LYS A 33 -7.34 -7.86 9.86
N PRO A 34 -7.01 -7.30 11.02
CA PRO A 34 -7.74 -6.16 11.57
C PRO A 34 -7.56 -4.93 10.69
N LEU A 35 -8.65 -4.47 10.09
CA LEU A 35 -8.63 -3.35 9.16
C LEU A 35 -8.15 -2.05 9.83
N TRP A 36 -8.51 -1.81 11.09
CA TRP A 36 -8.12 -0.60 11.84
C TRP A 36 -6.59 -0.46 12.01
N LEU A 37 -5.84 -1.57 12.05
CA LEU A 37 -4.37 -1.52 12.08
C LEU A 37 -3.75 -1.25 10.70
N GLN A 38 -4.54 -1.33 9.63
CA GLN A 38 -4.11 -1.14 8.25
C GLN A 38 -4.66 0.15 7.62
N MET A 39 -5.53 0.87 8.34
CA MET A 39 -6.24 2.06 7.86
C MET A 39 -5.31 3.13 7.29
N THR A 40 -4.19 3.44 7.95
CA THR A 40 -3.23 4.45 7.47
C THR A 40 -2.65 4.14 6.09
N ARG A 41 -2.47 2.85 5.76
CA ARG A 41 -1.95 2.43 4.46
C ARG A 41 -3.06 2.35 3.40
N LEU A 42 -4.24 1.89 3.80
CA LEU A 42 -5.34 1.61 2.88
C LEU A 42 -6.20 2.83 2.55
N ASN A 43 -6.25 3.82 3.44
CA ASN A 43 -7.02 5.04 3.27
C ASN A 43 -6.17 6.26 3.68
N PRO A 44 -5.15 6.63 2.88
CA PRO A 44 -4.33 7.80 3.18
C PRO A 44 -5.16 9.09 3.03
N PRO A 45 -4.89 10.12 3.84
CA PRO A 45 -5.64 11.39 3.78
C PRO A 45 -5.42 12.17 2.48
N LEU A 46 -4.33 11.86 1.77
CA LEU A 46 -3.96 12.46 0.50
C LEU A 46 -3.50 11.37 -0.48
N PRO A 47 -3.61 11.60 -1.80
CA PRO A 47 -3.02 10.71 -2.79
C PRO A 47 -1.52 10.53 -2.54
N ASN A 48 -1.05 9.28 -2.60
CA ASN A 48 0.37 8.93 -2.52
C ASN A 48 0.84 8.36 -3.87
N PRO A 49 1.07 9.20 -4.89
CA PRO A 49 1.47 8.74 -6.21
C PRO A 49 2.88 8.14 -6.17
N ARG A 50 3.04 6.93 -6.72
CA ARG A 50 4.36 6.28 -6.89
C ARG A 50 5.13 6.78 -8.12
N CYS A 51 4.41 7.24 -9.14
CA CYS A 51 5.00 7.78 -10.36
C CYS A 51 5.58 9.17 -10.12
N THR A 52 6.75 9.45 -10.70
CA THR A 52 7.34 10.80 -10.68
C THR A 52 6.97 11.57 -11.95
N PRO A 53 6.71 12.89 -11.88
CA PRO A 53 6.56 13.70 -13.08
C PRO A 53 7.78 13.56 -13.97
N HIS A 54 7.57 13.25 -15.25
CA HIS A 54 8.67 13.00 -16.18
C HIS A 54 8.34 13.56 -17.57
N LEU A 55 9.38 14.09 -18.22
CA LEU A 55 9.29 14.65 -19.57
C LEU A 55 10.09 13.76 -20.52
N TRP A 56 9.40 13.18 -21.50
CA TRP A 56 10.02 12.45 -22.61
C TRP A 56 10.22 13.40 -23.79
N LYS A 57 11.46 13.79 -24.05
CA LYS A 57 11.76 14.63 -25.23
C LYS A 57 11.78 13.77 -26.48
N TYR A 58 10.98 14.16 -27.47
CA TYR A 58 10.92 13.42 -28.73
C TYR A 58 12.29 13.30 -29.42
N SER A 59 13.11 14.36 -29.39
CA SER A 59 14.45 14.36 -29.97
C SER A 59 15.39 13.31 -29.37
N GLU A 60 15.18 12.93 -28.11
CA GLU A 60 15.99 11.93 -27.42
C GLU A 60 15.53 10.50 -27.75
N ILE A 61 14.25 10.31 -28.08
CA ILE A 61 13.62 9.00 -28.32
C ILE A 61 13.60 8.64 -29.82
N GLN A 62 13.50 9.66 -30.69
CA GLN A 62 13.37 9.51 -32.13
C GLN A 62 14.45 8.62 -32.77
N PRO A 63 15.75 8.68 -32.38
CA PRO A 63 16.76 7.81 -32.94
C PRO A 63 16.46 6.31 -32.70
N THR A 64 16.06 5.96 -31.48
CA THR A 64 15.73 4.57 -31.12
C THR A 64 14.45 4.09 -31.78
N LEU A 65 13.45 4.97 -31.96
CA LEU A 65 12.24 4.65 -32.72
C LEU A 65 12.57 4.29 -34.18
N LEU A 66 13.41 5.09 -34.84
CA LEU A 66 13.82 4.84 -36.22
C LEU A 66 14.64 3.55 -36.33
N GLN A 67 15.55 3.32 -35.39
CA GLN A 67 16.34 2.08 -35.33
C GLN A 67 15.45 0.84 -35.16
N ALA A 68 14.44 0.91 -34.28
CA ALA A 68 13.49 -0.19 -34.11
C ALA A 68 12.70 -0.50 -35.40
N GLY A 69 12.40 0.53 -36.21
CA GLY A 69 11.78 0.38 -37.52
C GLY A 69 12.62 -0.39 -38.54
N GLN A 70 13.94 -0.35 -38.40
CA GLN A 70 14.89 -1.06 -39.27
C GLN A 70 15.21 -2.48 -38.76
N LEU A 71 15.28 -2.67 -37.44
CA LEU A 71 15.75 -3.92 -36.83
C LEU A 71 14.62 -4.93 -36.57
N VAL A 72 13.41 -4.46 -36.25
CA VAL A 72 12.30 -5.33 -35.85
C VAL A 72 11.42 -5.62 -37.06
N THR A 73 11.30 -6.88 -37.45
CA THR A 73 10.47 -7.29 -38.60
C THR A 73 9.00 -7.45 -38.22
N GLU A 74 8.12 -7.58 -39.22
CA GLU A 74 6.69 -7.80 -39.05
C GLU A 74 6.37 -9.10 -38.31
N LYS A 75 7.23 -10.13 -38.46
CA LYS A 75 7.05 -11.42 -37.78
C LYS A 75 7.37 -11.35 -36.29
N GLN A 76 8.21 -10.39 -35.89
CA GLN A 76 8.67 -10.26 -34.51
C GLN A 76 7.71 -9.44 -33.65
N ALA A 77 6.83 -8.65 -34.25
CA ALA A 77 5.93 -7.77 -33.50
C ALA A 77 4.62 -7.50 -34.23
N GLU A 78 3.50 -7.79 -33.56
CA GLU A 78 2.16 -7.37 -34.01
C GLU A 78 2.03 -5.83 -34.03
N ARG A 79 2.63 -5.16 -33.04
CA ARG A 79 2.73 -3.70 -32.95
C ARG A 79 4.14 -3.30 -32.56
N ARG A 80 4.82 -2.56 -33.44
CA ARG A 80 6.15 -1.98 -33.15
C ARG A 80 5.98 -0.64 -32.43
N VAL A 81 6.00 -0.68 -31.10
CA VAL A 81 5.85 0.48 -30.23
C VAL A 81 6.93 0.51 -29.15
N LEU A 82 7.37 1.70 -28.77
CA LEU A 82 8.14 1.90 -27.55
C LEU A 82 7.21 2.47 -26.48
N MET A 83 7.11 1.80 -25.33
CA MET A 83 6.30 2.26 -24.21
C MET A 83 7.06 3.31 -23.41
N LEU A 84 6.37 4.39 -23.02
CA LEU A 84 6.91 5.35 -22.07
C LEU A 84 6.79 4.77 -20.65
N VAL A 85 7.92 4.41 -20.06
CA VAL A 85 7.98 3.86 -18.70
C VAL A 85 8.39 4.96 -17.74
N ASN A 86 7.54 5.23 -16.74
CA ASN A 86 7.85 6.18 -15.69
C ASN A 86 9.08 5.71 -14.88
N PRO A 87 10.09 6.56 -14.61
CA PRO A 87 11.31 6.13 -13.92
C PRO A 87 11.12 5.59 -12.51
N SER A 88 10.00 5.91 -11.86
CA SER A 88 9.71 5.47 -10.48
C SER A 88 8.72 4.31 -10.42
N ARG A 89 8.46 3.66 -11.56
CA ARG A 89 7.56 2.51 -11.66
C ARG A 89 8.26 1.20 -11.36
#